data_AF-A0AAU9M4N2-F1
#
_entry.id   AF-A0AAU9M4N2-F1
#
_cell.length_a   1.000
_cell.length_b   1.000
_cell.length_c   1.000
_cell.angle_alpha   90.00
_cell.angle_beta   90.00
_cell.angle_gamma   90.00
#
_symmetry.space_group_name_H-M   'P 1'
#
loop_
_entity.id
_entity.type
_entity.pdbx_description
1 polymer ?
#
loop_
_entity_poly.entity_id
_entity_poly.type
_entity_poly.pdbx_seq_one_letter_code
_entity_poly.pdbx_strand_id
1 'polypeptide(L)'
;MVALIDSLGADKVFFVGHNWGALIAWRLCLFRPDKVKALVNLSVHFTPRNPKRKILENVRAAYGDDHYICRFQEPGEMEVVFASYGTKKVIEKFLTYRDRDPFYFPADKPFGALYDTPVILPSWLSERC
;
A
#
# COMPACT_ATOMS: atom_id res chain seq x y z
N MET A 1 5.44 10.11 13.67
CA MET A 1 6.85 9.71 13.55
C MET A 1 7.75 10.56 14.44
N VAL A 2 7.75 11.90 14.31
CA VAL A 2 8.57 12.79 15.17
C VAL A 2 8.36 12.52 16.66
N ALA A 3 7.10 12.58 17.15
CA ALA A 3 6.80 12.31 18.56
C ALA A 3 7.23 10.91 19.03
N LEU A 4 7.22 9.91 18.14
CA LEU A 4 7.69 8.57 18.46
C LEU A 4 9.22 8.56 18.65
N ILE A 5 9.96 9.23 17.76
CA ILE A 5 11.42 9.38 17.89
C ILE A 5 11.78 10.09 19.20
N ASP A 6 11.05 11.17 19.51
CA ASP A 6 11.26 11.94 20.75
C ASP A 6 10.93 11.09 21.98
N SER A 7 9.86 10.29 21.96
CA SER A 7 9.52 9.39 23.08
C SER A 7 10.54 8.28 23.31
N LEU A 8 11.30 7.91 22.27
CA LEU A 8 12.40 6.96 22.38
C LEU A 8 13.71 7.61 22.87
N GLY A 9 13.70 8.93 23.12
CA GLY A 9 14.86 9.69 23.59
C GLY A 9 15.98 9.80 22.53
N ALA A 10 15.66 9.58 21.25
CA ALA A 10 16.65 9.60 20.19
C ALA A 10 16.70 10.96 19.47
N ASP A 11 17.91 11.49 19.29
CA ASP A 11 18.10 12.72 18.51
C ASP A 11 17.93 12.47 17.01
N LYS A 12 18.52 11.38 16.49
CA LYS A 12 18.43 10.93 15.10
C LYS A 12 18.24 9.43 15.03
N VAL A 13 17.53 8.95 14.00
CA VAL A 13 17.35 7.52 13.74
C VAL A 13 17.80 7.13 12.32
N PHE A 14 18.16 5.86 12.15
CA PHE A 14 18.15 5.24 10.84
C PHE A 14 16.71 4.82 10.54
N PHE A 15 16.19 5.20 9.37
CA PHE A 15 14.81 4.92 9.00
C PHE A 15 14.77 3.90 7.85
N VAL A 16 13.90 2.90 7.97
CA VAL A 16 13.62 1.94 6.89
C VAL A 16 12.14 2.05 6.51
N GLY A 17 11.86 2.42 5.27
CA GLY A 17 10.51 2.62 4.75
C GLY A 17 10.15 1.62 3.66
N HIS A 18 8.91 1.15 3.67
CA HIS A 18 8.34 0.30 2.62
C HIS A 18 6.90 0.75 2.32
N ASN A 19 6.51 0.80 1.05
CA ASN A 19 5.16 1.15 0.60
C ASN A 19 4.65 2.50 1.19
N TRP A 20 3.52 2.55 1.90
CA TRP A 20 3.06 3.77 2.59
C TRP A 20 4.06 4.29 3.64
N GLY A 21 4.80 3.39 4.29
CA GLY A 21 5.91 3.76 5.18
C GLY A 21 7.03 4.49 4.45
N ALA A 22 7.26 4.18 3.18
CA ALA A 22 8.23 4.89 2.34
C ALA A 22 7.79 6.33 2.01
N LEU A 23 6.49 6.54 1.76
CA LEU A 23 5.92 7.88 1.59
C LEU A 23 6.03 8.72 2.86
N ILE A 24 5.81 8.10 4.03
CA ILE A 24 6.00 8.76 5.33
C ILE A 24 7.49 9.09 5.54
N ALA A 25 8.39 8.18 5.19
CA ALA A 25 9.83 8.37 5.32
C ALA A 25 10.34 9.55 4.47
N TRP A 26 9.87 9.68 3.22
CA TRP A 26 10.19 10.83 2.37
C TRP A 26 9.75 12.14 3.00
N ARG A 27 8.52 12.20 3.52
CA ARG A 27 8.00 13.39 4.20
C ARG A 27 8.78 13.71 5.48
N LEU A 28 9.17 12.69 6.25
CA LEU A 28 9.99 12.87 7.44
C LEU A 28 11.34 13.49 7.08
N CYS A 29 12.01 12.99 6.04
CA CYS A 29 13.30 13.54 5.60
C CYS A 29 13.19 14.98 5.07
N LEU A 30 12.08 15.33 4.42
CA LEU A 30 11.85 16.69 3.91
C LEU A 30 11.51 17.69 5.02
N PHE A 31 10.68 17.29 5.99
CA PHE A 31 10.21 18.21 7.03
C PHE A 31 11.11 18.25 8.26
N ARG A 32 11.75 17.12 8.61
CA ARG A 32 12.61 16.95 9.79
C ARG A 32 13.88 16.17 9.43
N PRO A 33 14.71 16.67 8.50
CA PRO A 33 15.99 16.03 8.17
C PRO A 33 16.91 15.93 9.40
N ASP A 34 16.73 16.83 10.38
CA ASP A 34 17.43 16.81 11.66
C ASP A 34 17.15 15.56 12.50
N LYS A 35 16.08 14.81 12.21
CA LYS A 35 15.70 13.56 12.91
C LYS A 35 16.14 12.28 12.19
N VAL A 36 16.67 12.36 10.97
CA VAL A 36 17.03 11.18 10.17
C VAL A 36 18.52 11.16 9.86
N LYS A 37 19.22 10.10 10.27
CA LYS A 37 20.65 9.92 10.00
C LYS A 37 20.91 9.34 8.61
N ALA A 38 20.16 8.31 8.22
CA ALA A 38 20.11 7.79 6.87
C ALA A 38 18.79 7.04 6.64
N LEU A 39 18.42 6.87 5.37
CA LEU A 39 17.17 6.23 4.93
C LEU A 39 17.46 5.07 3.99
N VAL A 40 16.90 3.89 4.28
CA VAL A 40 16.74 2.80 3.33
C VAL A 40 15.27 2.77 2.92
N ASN A 41 14.96 3.08 1.66
CA ASN A 41 13.59 3.17 1.19
C ASN A 41 13.29 2.18 0.07
N LEU A 42 12.21 1.42 0.22
CA LEU A 42 11.88 0.28 -0.64
C LEU A 42 10.50 0.46 -1.27
N SER A 43 10.31 -0.11 -2.46
CA SER A 43 9.07 -0.11 -3.27
C SER A 43 8.67 1.25 -3.86
N VAL A 44 8.67 2.34 -3.10
CA VAL A 44 8.14 3.64 -3.55
C VAL A 44 9.24 4.70 -3.67
N HIS A 45 9.54 5.10 -4.90
CA HIS A 45 10.50 6.16 -5.20
C HIS A 45 10.00 7.54 -4.76
N PHE A 46 10.91 8.50 -4.62
CA PHE A 46 10.53 9.89 -4.37
C PHE A 46 9.91 10.50 -5.63
N THR A 47 8.68 11.00 -5.52
CA THR A 47 7.99 11.68 -6.62
C THR A 47 7.78 13.16 -6.25
N PRO A 48 8.41 14.11 -6.94
CA PRO A 48 8.15 15.53 -6.75
C PRO A 48 6.66 15.86 -6.93
N ARG A 49 6.15 16.82 -6.15
CA ARG A 49 4.74 17.23 -6.25
C ARG A 49 4.48 17.86 -7.61
N ASN A 50 3.53 17.29 -8.35
CA ASN A 50 3.03 17.92 -9.58
C ASN A 50 2.16 19.14 -9.20
N PRO A 51 2.49 20.36 -9.67
CA PRO A 51 1.71 21.56 -9.34
C PRO A 51 0.36 21.63 -10.07
N LYS A 52 0.18 20.86 -11.16
CA LYS A 52 -0.99 20.93 -12.03
C LYS A 52 -2.06 19.86 -11.75
N ARG A 53 -1.69 18.75 -11.11
CA ARG A 53 -2.59 17.61 -10.88
C ARG A 53 -2.30 16.90 -9.57
N LYS A 54 -3.35 16.41 -8.93
CA LYS A 54 -3.25 15.55 -7.73
C LYS A 54 -2.81 14.14 -8.12
N ILE A 55 -2.23 13.41 -7.17
CA ILE A 55 -1.79 12.03 -7.38
C ILE A 55 -2.96 11.14 -7.84
N LEU A 56 -4.12 11.26 -7.18
CA LEU A 56 -5.31 10.47 -7.52
C LEU A 56 -5.78 10.72 -8.95
N GLU A 57 -5.76 11.97 -9.41
CA GLU A 57 -6.12 12.34 -10.79
C GLU A 57 -5.14 11.72 -11.80
N ASN A 58 -3.84 11.73 -11.50
CA ASN A 58 -2.83 11.11 -12.36
C ASN A 58 -2.99 9.59 -12.43
N VAL A 59 -3.25 8.94 -11.29
CA VAL A 59 -3.49 7.50 -11.23
C VAL A 59 -4.75 7.14 -12.00
N ARG A 60 -5.85 7.87 -11.78
CA ARG A 60 -7.12 7.66 -12.50
C ARG A 60 -6.96 7.86 -14.01
N ALA A 61 -6.24 8.89 -14.44
CA ALA A 61 -5.99 9.14 -15.86
C ALA A 61 -5.11 8.07 -16.52
N ALA A 62 -4.19 7.46 -15.77
CA ALA A 62 -3.29 6.44 -16.30
C ALA A 62 -3.88 5.02 -16.27
N TYR A 63 -4.66 4.70 -15.24
CA TYR A 63 -5.09 3.32 -14.96
C TYR A 63 -6.61 3.14 -14.85
N GLY A 64 -7.40 4.21 -14.94
CA GLY A 64 -8.85 4.15 -14.84
C GLY A 64 -9.39 4.06 -13.40
N ASP A 65 -10.71 4.02 -13.28
CA ASP A 65 -11.42 4.07 -11.99
C ASP A 65 -11.35 2.76 -11.20
N ASP A 66 -11.17 1.62 -11.88
CA ASP A 66 -11.10 0.31 -11.25
C ASP A 66 -9.75 0.04 -10.56
N HIS A 67 -8.72 0.85 -10.84
CA HIS A 67 -7.44 0.71 -10.17
C HIS A 67 -7.57 0.84 -8.65
N TYR A 68 -6.89 -0.02 -7.87
CA TYR A 68 -7.12 -0.13 -6.43
C TYR A 68 -7.04 1.20 -5.67
N ILE A 69 -6.08 2.09 -6.00
CA ILE A 69 -5.98 3.40 -5.36
C ILE A 69 -7.26 4.22 -5.55
N CYS A 70 -7.90 4.12 -6.73
CA CYS A 70 -9.14 4.82 -7.04
C CYS A 70 -10.34 4.18 -6.35
N ARG A 71 -10.42 2.85 -6.33
CA ARG A 71 -11.49 2.11 -5.63
C ARG A 71 -11.43 2.25 -4.10
N PHE A 72 -10.27 2.57 -3.53
CA PHE A 72 -10.09 2.72 -2.08
C PHE A 72 -10.49 4.13 -1.57
N GLN A 73 -11.03 5.01 -2.42
CA GLN A 73 -11.34 6.39 -2.03
C GLN A 73 -12.66 6.52 -1.27
N GLU A 74 -13.68 5.74 -1.63
CA GLU A 74 -15.00 5.82 -1.00
C GLU A 74 -14.99 5.05 0.33
N PRO A 75 -15.15 5.72 1.49
CA PRO A 75 -15.05 5.07 2.79
C PRO A 75 -16.11 3.99 2.97
N GLY A 76 -15.68 2.79 3.38
CA GLY A 76 -16.57 1.66 3.62
C GLY A 76 -16.86 0.79 2.39
N GLU A 77 -16.64 1.27 1.16
CA GLU A 77 -16.92 0.46 -0.03
C GLU A 77 -16.04 -0.78 -0.08
N MET A 78 -14.71 -0.59 -0.04
CA MET A 78 -13.78 -1.72 -0.16
C MET A 78 -13.74 -2.60 1.08
N GLU A 79 -14.06 -2.05 2.25
CA GLU A 79 -14.23 -2.81 3.48
C GLU A 79 -15.41 -3.77 3.37
N VAL A 80 -16.56 -3.31 2.85
CA VAL A 80 -17.73 -4.18 2.59
C VAL A 80 -17.39 -5.26 1.56
N VAL A 81 -16.68 -4.88 0.49
CA VAL A 81 -16.21 -5.82 -0.52
C VAL A 81 -15.33 -6.89 0.15
N PHE A 82 -14.27 -6.52 0.87
CA PHE A 82 -13.38 -7.48 1.54
C PHE A 82 -14.10 -8.34 2.58
N ALA A 83 -15.04 -7.77 3.32
CA ALA A 83 -15.84 -8.50 4.30
C ALA A 83 -16.69 -9.60 3.64
N SER A 84 -17.27 -9.33 2.47
CA SER A 84 -18.10 -10.31 1.74
C SER A 84 -17.33 -11.57 1.31
N TYR A 85 -15.99 -11.45 1.17
CA TYR A 85 -15.11 -12.55 0.78
C TYR A 85 -14.44 -13.27 1.95
N GLY A 86 -14.44 -12.66 3.14
CA GLY A 86 -13.80 -13.17 4.35
C GLY A 86 -12.29 -12.86 4.42
N THR A 87 -11.85 -12.39 5.59
CA THR A 87 -10.47 -11.91 5.83
C THR A 87 -9.38 -12.93 5.46
N LYS A 88 -9.55 -14.20 5.84
CA LYS A 88 -8.57 -15.26 5.53
C LYS A 88 -8.29 -15.32 4.02
N LYS A 89 -9.36 -15.38 3.22
CA LYS A 89 -9.27 -15.51 1.77
C LYS A 89 -8.66 -14.28 1.11
N VAL A 90 -8.99 -13.08 1.60
CA VAL A 90 -8.39 -11.82 1.13
C VAL A 90 -6.87 -11.80 1.38
N ILE A 91 -6.43 -12.16 2.59
CA ILE A 91 -5.01 -12.19 2.94
C ILE A 91 -4.26 -13.25 2.14
N GLU A 92 -4.80 -14.46 2.05
CA GLU A 92 -4.25 -15.54 1.22
C GLU A 92 -4.06 -15.08 -0.22
N LYS A 93 -5.04 -14.39 -0.80
CA LYS A 93 -4.94 -13.85 -2.15
C LYS A 93 -3.84 -12.82 -2.30
N PHE A 94 -3.72 -11.87 -1.38
CA PHE A 94 -2.65 -10.88 -1.43
C PHE A 94 -1.27 -11.48 -1.25
N LEU A 95 -1.11 -12.45 -0.34
CA LEU A 95 0.19 -13.10 -0.08
C LEU A 95 0.60 -14.08 -1.20
N THR A 96 -0.36 -14.59 -1.96
CA THR A 96 -0.11 -15.50 -3.08
C THR A 96 -0.23 -14.85 -4.45
N TYR A 97 -0.51 -13.54 -4.53
CA TYR A 97 -0.58 -12.80 -5.77
C TYR A 97 0.80 -12.77 -6.45
N ARG A 98 0.88 -13.28 -7.69
CA ARG A 98 2.12 -13.36 -8.47
C ARG A 98 2.07 -12.57 -9.77
N ASP A 99 0.91 -12.05 -10.14
CA ASP A 99 0.81 -11.19 -11.31
C ASP A 99 1.54 -9.88 -11.05
N ARG A 100 2.11 -9.32 -12.12
CA ARG A 100 2.89 -8.07 -12.04
C ARG A 100 2.01 -6.83 -12.18
N ASP A 101 0.76 -7.04 -12.60
CA ASP A 101 -0.18 -5.95 -12.83
C ASP A 101 -0.67 -5.37 -11.50
N PRO A 102 -1.11 -4.10 -11.49
CA PRO A 102 -1.80 -3.54 -10.35
C PRO A 102 -3.08 -4.31 -10.03
N PHE A 103 -3.55 -4.19 -8.79
CA PHE A 103 -4.89 -4.66 -8.46
C PHE A 103 -5.95 -3.75 -9.10
N TYR A 104 -6.91 -4.39 -9.75
CA TYR A 104 -8.12 -3.78 -10.27
C TYR A 104 -9.33 -4.39 -9.57
N PHE A 105 -10.27 -3.55 -9.14
CA PHE A 105 -11.52 -3.96 -8.49
C PHE A 105 -12.74 -3.41 -9.26
N PRO A 106 -13.12 -4.02 -10.39
CA PRO A 106 -14.32 -3.66 -11.14
C PRO A 106 -15.58 -3.70 -10.27
N ALA A 107 -16.51 -2.76 -10.46
CA ALA A 107 -17.69 -2.64 -9.62
C ALA A 107 -18.63 -3.87 -9.69
N ASP A 108 -18.72 -4.51 -10.85
CA ASP A 108 -19.52 -5.72 -11.09
C ASP A 108 -18.88 -6.98 -10.51
N LYS A 109 -17.54 -7.07 -10.56
CA LYS A 109 -16.77 -8.20 -10.04
C LYS A 109 -15.47 -7.73 -9.37
N PRO A 110 -15.51 -7.28 -8.11
CA PRO A 110 -14.37 -6.62 -7.45
C PRO A 110 -13.13 -7.50 -7.37
N PHE A 111 -13.27 -8.81 -7.23
CA PHE A 111 -12.12 -9.73 -7.27
C PHE A 111 -12.05 -10.54 -8.58
N GLY A 112 -12.78 -10.16 -9.64
CA GLY A 112 -12.63 -10.69 -10.99
C GLY A 112 -12.39 -12.21 -11.07
N ALA A 113 -11.41 -12.59 -11.89
CA ALA A 113 -10.86 -13.95 -11.97
C ALA A 113 -9.97 -14.33 -10.77
N LEU A 114 -9.52 -13.34 -9.97
CA LEU A 114 -8.71 -13.58 -8.77
C LEU A 114 -9.48 -14.37 -7.73
N TYR A 115 -10.80 -14.21 -7.63
CA TYR A 115 -11.63 -14.96 -6.68
C TYR A 115 -11.80 -16.45 -7.04
N ASP A 116 -12.00 -16.75 -8.33
CA ASP A 116 -12.33 -18.09 -8.81
C ASP A 116 -11.10 -19.01 -8.88
N THR A 117 -9.90 -18.41 -8.89
CA THR A 117 -8.64 -19.18 -8.89
C THR A 117 -8.43 -19.82 -7.51
N PRO A 118 -8.14 -21.12 -7.39
CA PRO A 118 -7.73 -21.71 -6.11
C PRO A 118 -6.48 -21.02 -5.55
N VAL A 119 -6.38 -20.85 -4.23
CA VAL A 119 -5.13 -20.38 -3.62
C VAL A 119 -4.22 -21.58 -3.40
N ILE A 120 -3.05 -21.55 -4.03
CA ILE A 120 -1.97 -22.51 -3.75
C ILE A 120 -0.97 -21.79 -2.85
N LEU A 121 -0.88 -22.23 -1.60
CA LEU A 121 0.06 -21.64 -0.65
C LEU A 121 1.51 -22.00 -1.04
N PRO A 122 2.44 -21.02 -1.07
CA PRO A 122 3.84 -21.32 -1.27
C PRO A 122 4.40 -22.06 -0.06
N SER A 123 5.49 -22.80 -0.25
CA SER A 123 6.10 -23.65 0.80
C SER A 123 6.50 -22.92 2.09
N TRP A 124 6.63 -21.59 2.05
CA TRP A 124 6.97 -20.75 3.19
C TRP A 124 5.75 -20.20 3.95
N LEU A 125 4.53 -20.38 3.44
CA LEU A 125 3.28 -19.92 4.05
C LEU A 125 2.45 -21.12 4.46
N SER A 126 2.27 -21.33 5.77
CA SER A 126 1.49 -22.45 6.32
C SER A 126 0.07 -22.02 6.72
N GLU A 127 -0.85 -22.96 6.83
CA GLU A 127 -2.23 -22.69 7.28
C GLU A 127 -2.35 -22.39 8.79
N ARG A 128 -1.26 -22.47 9.55
CA ARG A 128 -1.24 -22.22 10.99
C ARG A 128 -0.86 -20.77 11.26
N CYS A 129 -1.69 -20.05 12.01
CA CYS A 129 -1.33 -18.81 12.69
C CYS A 129 -0.64 -19.12 14.02
#